data_AF-A0A6L5FKG0-F1
#
_entry.id   AF-A0A6L5FKG0-F1
#
_cell.length_a   1.000
_cell.length_b   1.000
_cell.length_c   1.000
_cell.angle_alpha   90.00
_cell.angle_beta   90.00
_cell.angle_gamma   90.00
#
_symmetry.space_group_name_H-M   'P 1'
#
loop_
_entity.id
_entity.type
_entity.pdbx_description
1 polymer ?
#
loop_
_entity_poly.entity_id
_entity_poly.type
_entity_poly.pdbx_seq_one_letter_code
_entity_poly.pdbx_strand_id
1 'polypeptide(L)'
;MSTHDHDHHHDHDHGSELSAMQLRVRALETVLAEKGYLDPAALDQIIEAYETKIGPHNGARIVAKAWTDPAFKHRLLQDATEAVRALGHESRVGDHLTAVENTREVHNIVVCTLCSCYPWEMLGLPPVWYKSAPYRSRTVKDPRGVLADFGVTLPKDTEVRVWDSTAETRYLVLPMRPGGTEGWSEEKLAELVNRDSMIGTGLASQPGKAS
;
A
#
# COMPACT_ATOMS: atom_id res chain seq x y z
N MET A 1 -0.18 55.49 -42.00
CA MET A 1 -0.76 54.85 -40.81
C MET A 1 -0.35 53.40 -40.87
N SER A 2 0.66 53.04 -40.08
CA SER A 2 1.36 51.75 -40.14
C SER A 2 0.46 50.60 -39.74
N THR A 3 0.44 49.57 -40.59
CA THR A 3 -0.04 48.23 -40.30
C THR A 3 1.01 47.50 -39.46
N HIS A 4 0.67 47.14 -38.23
CA HIS A 4 1.50 46.26 -37.42
C HIS A 4 1.13 44.81 -37.75
N ASP A 5 1.97 44.16 -38.56
CA ASP A 5 2.04 42.71 -38.64
C ASP A 5 2.59 42.19 -37.31
N HIS A 6 1.83 41.29 -36.68
CA HIS A 6 2.32 40.50 -35.55
C HIS A 6 2.87 39.19 -36.10
N ASP A 7 4.16 39.18 -36.42
CA ASP A 7 4.92 37.96 -36.67
C ASP A 7 4.96 37.11 -35.39
N HIS A 8 4.23 36.00 -35.39
CA HIS A 8 4.38 34.93 -34.42
C HIS A 8 5.66 34.14 -34.74
N HIS A 9 6.78 34.56 -34.15
CA HIS A 9 8.00 33.76 -34.13
C HIS A 9 7.75 32.46 -33.34
N HIS A 10 7.57 31.36 -34.06
CA HIS A 10 7.70 30.01 -33.50
C HIS A 10 9.18 29.69 -33.37
N ASP A 11 9.74 29.95 -32.18
CA ASP A 11 11.03 29.35 -31.82
C ASP A 11 10.82 27.84 -31.64
N HIS A 12 11.21 27.08 -32.66
CA HIS A 12 11.42 25.64 -32.56
C HIS A 12 12.73 25.40 -31.79
N ASP A 13 12.66 25.54 -30.47
CA ASP A 13 13.76 25.10 -29.61
C ASP A 13 13.73 23.56 -29.57
N HIS A 14 14.80 22.94 -30.07
CA HIS A 14 15.03 21.51 -29.97
C HIS A 14 15.38 21.14 -28.52
N GLY A 15 14.43 21.38 -27.61
CA GLY A 15 14.54 21.09 -26.18
C GLY A 15 14.41 19.60 -25.92
N SER A 16 15.31 19.06 -25.11
CA SER A 16 15.31 17.71 -24.55
C SER A 16 13.89 17.13 -24.36
N GLU A 17 13.66 15.89 -24.80
CA GLU A 17 12.40 15.13 -24.57
C GLU A 17 12.04 14.94 -23.08
N LEU A 18 12.86 15.44 -22.15
CA LEU A 18 12.67 15.34 -20.71
C LEU A 18 11.96 16.57 -20.16
N SER A 19 10.93 16.33 -19.35
CA SER A 19 10.29 17.36 -18.53
C SER A 19 11.27 17.99 -17.53
N ALA A 20 10.95 19.19 -17.06
CA ALA A 20 11.74 19.88 -16.03
C ALA A 20 11.93 19.08 -14.73
N MET A 21 11.02 18.13 -14.40
CA MET A 21 11.22 17.23 -13.26
C MET A 21 12.25 16.15 -13.58
N GLN A 22 12.15 15.51 -14.75
CA GLN A 22 13.10 14.48 -15.19
C GLN A 22 14.52 15.04 -15.28
N LEU A 23 14.68 16.26 -15.80
CA LEU A 23 15.98 16.94 -15.83
C LEU A 23 16.56 17.15 -14.43
N ARG A 24 15.75 17.59 -13.46
CA ARG A 24 16.18 17.78 -12.07
C ARG A 24 16.56 16.47 -11.38
N VAL A 25 15.78 15.41 -11.59
CA VAL A 25 16.07 14.07 -11.04
C VAL A 25 17.41 13.57 -11.57
N ARG A 26 17.62 13.64 -12.89
CA ARG A 26 18.86 13.20 -13.53
C ARG A 26 20.07 14.01 -13.08
N ALA A 27 19.92 15.33 -12.95
CA ALA A 27 20.99 16.19 -12.46
C ALA A 27 21.35 15.85 -11.00
N LEU A 28 20.36 15.62 -10.14
CA LEU A 28 20.59 15.23 -8.75
C LEU A 28 21.30 13.88 -8.64
N GLU A 29 20.84 12.87 -9.38
CA GLU A 29 21.47 11.55 -9.45
C GLU A 29 22.93 11.67 -9.88
N THR A 30 23.19 12.41 -10.96
CA THR A 30 24.54 12.64 -11.50
C THR A 30 25.47 13.24 -10.44
N VAL A 31 25.05 14.34 -9.80
CA VAL A 31 25.87 15.02 -8.78
C VAL A 31 26.12 14.14 -7.56
N LEU A 32 25.15 13.35 -7.12
CA LEU A 32 25.32 12.44 -5.97
C LEU A 32 26.23 11.25 -6.31
N ALA A 33 26.14 10.71 -7.53
CA ALA A 33 27.02 9.64 -7.99
C ALA A 33 28.47 10.12 -8.17
N GLU A 34 28.69 11.26 -8.82
CA GLU A 34 30.03 11.85 -9.01
C GLU A 34 30.73 12.16 -7.68
N LYS A 35 29.96 12.55 -6.65
CA LYS A 35 30.47 12.79 -5.29
C LYS A 35 30.69 11.50 -4.49
N GLY A 36 30.32 10.33 -5.02
CA GLY A 36 30.44 9.05 -4.35
C GLY A 36 29.42 8.83 -3.22
N TYR A 37 28.33 9.60 -3.17
CA TYR A 37 27.26 9.43 -2.17
C TYR A 37 26.21 8.39 -2.58
N LEU A 38 26.18 8.04 -3.86
CA LEU A 38 25.23 7.09 -4.43
C LEU A 38 25.96 6.16 -5.39
N ASP A 39 25.66 4.87 -5.30
CA ASP A 39 26.02 3.87 -6.32
C ASP A 39 24.78 3.62 -7.20
N PRO A 40 24.82 3.98 -8.50
CA PRO A 40 23.70 3.75 -9.41
C PRO A 40 23.26 2.29 -9.46
N ALA A 41 24.20 1.34 -9.39
CA ALA A 41 23.87 -0.09 -9.44
C ALA A 41 23.11 -0.54 -8.18
N ALA A 42 23.40 0.06 -7.02
CA ALA A 42 22.64 -0.17 -5.81
C ALA A 42 21.22 0.43 -5.88
N LEU A 43 21.07 1.60 -6.51
CA LEU A 43 19.76 2.21 -6.74
C LEU A 43 18.88 1.34 -7.64
N ASP A 44 19.43 0.81 -8.73
CA ASP A 44 18.73 -0.11 -9.63
C ASP A 44 18.23 -1.36 -8.89
N GLN A 45 19.04 -1.93 -8.00
CA GLN A 45 18.61 -3.08 -7.18
C GLN A 45 17.46 -2.75 -6.22
N ILE A 46 17.43 -1.51 -5.68
CA ILE A 46 16.32 -1.05 -4.83
C ILE A 46 15.04 -0.94 -5.66
N ILE A 47 15.13 -0.36 -6.85
CA ILE A 47 13.99 -0.23 -7.78
C ILE A 47 13.47 -1.63 -8.15
N GLU A 48 14.33 -2.52 -8.61
CA GLU A 48 13.97 -3.89 -9.00
C GLU A 48 13.26 -4.63 -7.85
N ALA A 49 13.76 -4.48 -6.62
CA ALA A 49 13.16 -5.12 -5.45
C ALA A 49 11.70 -4.70 -5.22
N TYR A 50 11.41 -3.40 -5.27
CA TYR A 50 10.04 -2.89 -5.08
C TYR A 50 9.13 -3.06 -6.29
N GLU A 51 9.68 -3.22 -7.49
CA GLU A 51 8.90 -3.49 -8.70
C GLU A 51 8.51 -4.96 -8.84
N THR A 52 9.37 -5.88 -8.37
CA THR A 52 9.22 -7.31 -8.71
C THR A 52 9.11 -8.25 -7.51
N LYS A 53 9.74 -7.93 -6.38
CA LYS A 53 9.89 -8.86 -5.23
C LYS A 53 9.02 -8.47 -4.04
N ILE A 54 8.86 -7.18 -3.78
CA ILE A 54 8.17 -6.67 -2.59
C ILE A 54 6.79 -6.17 -2.99
N GLY A 55 5.73 -6.81 -2.50
CA GLY A 55 4.37 -6.42 -2.84
C GLY A 55 3.28 -7.12 -2.03
N PRO A 56 2.00 -6.82 -2.33
CA PRO A 56 0.84 -7.33 -1.59
C PRO A 56 0.74 -8.85 -1.49
N HIS A 57 1.41 -9.59 -2.37
CA HIS A 57 1.45 -11.06 -2.30
C HIS A 57 2.10 -11.56 -0.99
N ASN A 58 3.00 -10.79 -0.38
CA ASN A 58 3.58 -11.11 0.92
C ASN A 58 2.50 -11.09 2.01
N GLY A 59 1.78 -9.97 2.14
CA GLY A 59 0.66 -9.86 3.08
C GLY A 59 -0.44 -10.90 2.83
N ALA A 60 -0.74 -11.20 1.56
CA ALA A 60 -1.73 -12.20 1.19
C ALA A 60 -1.40 -13.61 1.75
N ARG A 61 -0.12 -14.01 1.68
CA ARG A 61 0.35 -15.27 2.27
C ARG A 61 0.22 -15.27 3.78
N ILE A 62 0.55 -14.16 4.45
CA ILE A 62 0.38 -14.02 5.91
C ILE A 62 -1.08 -14.17 6.33
N VAL A 63 -2.00 -13.48 5.62
CA VAL A 63 -3.43 -13.56 5.87
C VAL A 63 -3.96 -14.97 5.63
N ALA A 64 -3.60 -15.60 4.52
CA ALA A 64 -4.03 -16.96 4.19
C ALA A 64 -3.55 -17.97 5.25
N LYS A 65 -2.29 -17.86 5.69
CA LYS A 65 -1.76 -18.67 6.78
C LYS A 65 -2.52 -18.45 8.09
N ALA A 66 -2.88 -17.21 8.42
CA ALA A 66 -3.70 -16.92 9.61
C ALA A 66 -5.13 -17.48 9.50
N TRP A 67 -5.66 -17.65 8.29
CA TRP A 67 -6.96 -18.30 8.08
C TRP A 67 -6.93 -19.83 8.19
N THR A 68 -5.78 -20.46 8.01
CA THR A 68 -5.62 -21.93 8.05
C THR A 68 -4.96 -22.44 9.33
N ASP A 69 -4.17 -21.60 10.00
CA ASP A 69 -3.40 -21.94 11.20
C ASP A 69 -3.81 -21.02 12.38
N PRO A 70 -4.72 -21.48 13.27
CA PRO A 70 -5.16 -20.70 14.42
C PRO A 70 -4.04 -20.33 15.40
N ALA A 71 -3.01 -21.18 15.52
CA ALA A 71 -1.88 -20.89 16.40
C ALA A 71 -1.00 -19.78 15.82
N PHE A 72 -0.79 -19.78 14.51
CA PHE A 72 -0.13 -18.66 13.82
C PHE A 72 -0.95 -17.37 13.92
N LYS A 73 -2.27 -17.43 13.70
CA LYS A 73 -3.15 -16.27 13.88
C LYS A 73 -3.02 -15.67 15.28
N HIS A 74 -3.02 -16.51 16.32
CA HIS A 74 -2.83 -16.03 17.69
C HIS A 74 -1.50 -15.29 17.86
N ARG A 75 -0.38 -15.86 17.37
CA ARG A 75 0.93 -15.20 17.41
C ARG A 75 0.95 -13.89 16.62
N LEU A 76 0.36 -13.87 15.43
CA LEU A 76 0.27 -12.69 14.57
C LEU A 76 -0.47 -11.53 15.26
N LEU A 77 -1.54 -11.82 16.00
CA LEU A 77 -2.31 -10.80 16.72
C LEU A 77 -1.65 -10.35 18.04
N GLN A 78 -0.75 -11.15 18.61
CA GLN A 78 0.03 -10.80 19.80
C GLN A 78 1.25 -9.94 19.43
N ASP A 79 2.04 -10.41 18.46
CA ASP A 79 3.20 -9.69 17.91
C ASP A 79 3.35 -10.03 16.43
N ALA A 80 2.84 -9.14 15.57
CA ALA A 80 2.93 -9.35 14.14
C ALA A 80 4.37 -9.24 13.62
N THR A 81 5.24 -8.48 14.30
CA THR A 81 6.64 -8.33 13.91
C THR A 81 7.38 -9.64 14.08
N GLU A 82 7.24 -10.26 15.25
CA GLU A 82 7.86 -11.56 15.53
C GLU A 82 7.29 -12.66 14.62
N ALA A 83 5.96 -12.68 14.44
CA ALA A 83 5.29 -13.71 13.65
C ALA A 83 5.71 -13.72 12.18
N VAL A 84 5.87 -12.55 11.54
CA VAL A 84 6.29 -12.47 10.13
C VAL A 84 7.79 -12.68 9.94
N ARG A 85 8.62 -12.26 10.92
CA ARG A 85 10.08 -12.48 10.88
C ARG A 85 10.42 -13.96 10.85
N ALA A 86 9.68 -14.78 11.60
CA ALA A 86 9.85 -16.24 11.60
C ALA A 86 9.60 -16.90 10.22
N LEU A 87 8.98 -16.17 9.28
CA LEU A 87 8.68 -16.64 7.91
C LEU A 87 9.65 -16.07 6.86
N GLY A 88 10.72 -15.40 7.28
CA GLY A 88 11.73 -14.82 6.38
C GLY A 88 11.38 -13.44 5.83
N HIS A 89 10.34 -12.79 6.37
CA HIS A 89 10.06 -11.39 6.07
C HIS A 89 10.84 -10.50 7.05
N GLU A 90 12.01 -10.04 6.63
CA GLU A 90 12.80 -9.04 7.37
C GLU A 90 12.34 -7.62 7.01
N SER A 91 12.21 -6.74 8.00
CA SER A 91 11.90 -5.32 7.77
C SER A 91 13.16 -4.51 7.53
N ARG A 92 13.24 -3.81 6.40
CA ARG A 92 14.29 -2.81 6.15
C ARG A 92 13.93 -1.41 6.65
N VAL A 93 12.65 -1.14 6.98
CA VAL A 93 12.16 0.16 7.48
C VAL A 93 11.06 -0.04 8.51
N GLY A 94 11.34 0.33 9.77
CA GLY A 94 10.38 0.36 10.87
C GLY A 94 10.15 -1.02 11.50
N ASP A 95 10.77 -1.24 12.66
CA ASP A 95 10.30 -2.24 13.61
C ASP A 95 8.89 -1.83 14.07
N HIS A 96 8.02 -2.78 14.42
CA HIS A 96 6.63 -2.59 14.88
C HIS A 96 5.53 -2.68 13.80
N LEU A 97 5.34 -3.89 13.28
CA LEU A 97 4.10 -4.29 12.62
C LEU A 97 3.03 -4.65 13.66
N THR A 98 1.79 -4.24 13.42
CA THR A 98 0.60 -4.66 14.19
C THR A 98 -0.46 -5.18 13.23
N ALA A 99 -0.93 -6.41 13.46
CA ALA A 99 -2.08 -6.95 12.73
C ALA A 99 -3.37 -6.56 13.45
N VAL A 100 -4.34 -6.01 12.71
CA VAL A 100 -5.64 -5.58 13.26
C VAL A 100 -6.75 -6.42 12.62
N GLU A 101 -7.48 -7.18 13.43
CA GLU A 101 -8.43 -8.19 12.94
C GLU A 101 -9.81 -7.59 12.65
N ASN A 102 -10.31 -7.85 11.44
CA ASN A 102 -11.72 -7.63 11.13
C ASN A 102 -12.57 -8.79 11.67
N THR A 103 -13.69 -8.43 12.28
CA THR A 103 -14.72 -9.33 12.79
C THR A 103 -16.08 -8.93 12.23
N ARG A 104 -17.17 -9.61 12.60
CA ARG A 104 -18.52 -9.20 12.18
C ARG A 104 -18.90 -7.86 12.80
N GLU A 105 -18.36 -7.59 13.99
CA GLU A 105 -18.67 -6.43 14.82
C GLU A 105 -17.72 -5.27 14.55
N VAL A 106 -16.48 -5.51 14.09
CA VAL A 106 -15.44 -4.49 13.91
C VAL A 106 -14.78 -4.59 12.53
N HIS A 107 -14.75 -3.48 11.81
CA HIS A 107 -13.99 -3.32 10.56
C HIS A 107 -12.88 -2.29 10.76
N ASN A 108 -11.64 -2.65 10.43
CA ASN A 108 -10.48 -1.77 10.54
C ASN A 108 -10.14 -1.16 9.18
N ILE A 109 -9.70 0.10 9.18
CA ILE A 109 -9.17 0.81 8.01
C ILE A 109 -7.91 1.60 8.42
N VAL A 110 -6.87 1.54 7.60
CA VAL A 110 -5.56 2.14 7.90
C VAL A 110 -5.32 3.39 7.05
N VAL A 111 -4.82 4.46 7.66
CA VAL A 111 -4.45 5.70 6.96
C VAL A 111 -3.14 6.26 7.54
N CYS A 112 -2.51 7.17 6.81
CA CYS A 112 -1.47 8.05 7.35
C CYS A 112 -1.87 9.49 7.00
N THR A 113 -2.51 10.17 7.95
CA THR A 113 -3.04 11.52 7.70
C THR A 113 -1.95 12.52 7.37
N LEU A 114 -0.75 12.36 7.95
CA LEU A 114 0.37 13.30 7.82
C LEU A 114 1.19 13.13 6.54
N CYS A 115 1.29 11.91 6.00
CA CYS A 115 2.10 11.66 4.81
C CYS A 115 1.62 10.41 4.03
N SER A 116 2.27 9.27 4.26
CA SER A 116 2.10 8.03 3.49
C SER A 116 2.70 6.79 4.17
N CYS A 117 2.84 6.78 5.49
CA CYS A 117 3.36 5.63 6.25
C CYS A 117 2.58 4.36 5.90
N TYR A 118 3.28 3.27 5.57
CA TYR A 118 2.68 2.07 4.99
C TYR A 118 3.59 0.83 5.23
N PRO A 119 3.06 -0.39 5.42
CA PRO A 119 3.88 -1.59 5.66
C PRO A 119 4.49 -2.15 4.36
N TRP A 120 5.60 -1.56 3.90
CA TRP A 120 6.15 -1.85 2.57
C TRP A 120 6.52 -3.31 2.35
N GLU A 121 7.11 -3.99 3.34
CA GLU A 121 7.48 -5.41 3.20
C GLU A 121 6.28 -6.34 2.96
N MET A 122 5.11 -5.95 3.46
CA MET A 122 3.88 -6.73 3.34
C MET A 122 3.07 -6.34 2.11
N LEU A 123 3.05 -5.05 1.78
CA LEU A 123 2.09 -4.49 0.82
C LEU A 123 2.73 -3.75 -0.36
N GLY A 124 4.06 -3.69 -0.44
CA GLY A 124 4.79 -2.89 -1.42
C GLY A 124 4.62 -1.38 -1.23
N LEU A 125 4.90 -0.61 -2.27
CA LEU A 125 4.70 0.84 -2.24
C LEU A 125 3.21 1.20 -2.20
N PRO A 126 2.81 2.21 -1.43
CA PRO A 126 1.41 2.59 -1.29
C PRO A 126 0.85 3.12 -2.62
N PRO A 127 -0.42 2.80 -2.95
CA PRO A 127 -1.07 3.29 -4.14
C PRO A 127 -1.23 4.82 -4.11
N VAL A 128 -1.38 5.44 -5.28
CA VAL A 128 -1.47 6.91 -5.40
C VAL A 128 -2.61 7.48 -4.56
N TRP A 129 -3.76 6.82 -4.54
CA TRP A 129 -4.92 7.27 -3.77
C TRP A 129 -4.66 7.29 -2.26
N TYR A 130 -3.85 6.36 -1.72
CA TYR A 130 -3.53 6.31 -0.29
C TYR A 130 -2.75 7.55 0.15
N LYS A 131 -1.86 8.04 -0.72
CA LYS A 131 -1.02 9.23 -0.50
C LYS A 131 -1.78 10.54 -0.70
N SER A 132 -2.98 10.48 -1.29
CA SER A 132 -3.74 11.64 -1.72
C SER A 132 -4.45 12.34 -0.56
N ALA A 133 -4.61 13.67 -0.66
CA ALA A 133 -5.36 14.45 0.32
C ALA A 133 -6.82 14.00 0.50
N PRO A 134 -7.58 13.62 -0.56
CA PRO A 134 -8.95 13.11 -0.41
C PRO A 134 -9.06 11.92 0.55
N TYR A 135 -8.21 10.90 0.38
CA TYR A 135 -8.22 9.74 1.28
C TYR A 135 -7.78 10.14 2.69
N ARG A 136 -6.61 10.79 2.81
CA ARG A 136 -5.99 11.11 4.09
C ARG A 136 -6.87 11.99 4.98
N SER A 137 -7.57 12.96 4.40
CA SER A 137 -8.41 13.89 5.16
C SER A 137 -9.79 13.30 5.53
N ARG A 138 -10.38 12.47 4.67
CA ARG A 138 -11.73 11.95 4.88
C ARG A 138 -11.77 10.69 5.72
N THR A 139 -10.79 9.79 5.62
CA THR A 139 -10.83 8.49 6.30
C THR A 139 -10.99 8.61 7.82
N VAL A 140 -10.40 9.63 8.46
CA VAL A 140 -10.53 9.87 9.90
C VAL A 140 -11.83 10.59 10.33
N LYS A 141 -12.60 11.12 9.37
CA LYS A 141 -13.82 11.92 9.63
C LYS A 141 -15.09 11.21 9.19
N ASP A 142 -15.06 10.60 8.01
CA ASP A 142 -16.16 9.88 7.38
C ASP A 142 -15.62 8.58 6.74
N PRO A 143 -15.18 7.61 7.57
CA PRO A 143 -14.64 6.35 7.06
C PRO A 143 -15.68 5.55 6.27
N ARG A 144 -16.96 5.65 6.63
CA ARG A 144 -18.05 4.94 5.93
C ARG A 144 -18.30 5.51 4.53
N GLY A 145 -18.27 6.83 4.37
CA GLY A 145 -18.33 7.45 3.04
C GLY A 145 -17.12 7.12 2.19
N VAL A 146 -15.92 7.06 2.76
CA VAL A 146 -14.72 6.60 2.04
C VAL A 146 -14.88 5.14 1.59
N LEU A 147 -15.34 4.24 2.46
CA LEU A 147 -15.61 2.85 2.10
C LEU A 147 -16.64 2.74 0.96
N ALA A 148 -17.68 3.57 0.99
CA ALA A 148 -18.68 3.60 -0.08
C ALA A 148 -18.07 4.01 -1.44
N ASP A 149 -17.09 4.92 -1.46
CA ASP A 149 -16.35 5.29 -2.68
C ASP A 149 -15.54 4.10 -3.26
N PHE A 150 -15.12 3.16 -2.41
CA PHE A 150 -14.51 1.88 -2.81
C PHE A 150 -15.53 0.77 -3.10
N GLY A 151 -16.84 1.07 -3.06
CA GLY A 151 -17.89 0.09 -3.27
C GLY A 151 -18.16 -0.85 -2.07
N VAL A 152 -17.64 -0.52 -0.89
CA VAL A 152 -17.85 -1.29 0.34
C VAL A 152 -18.95 -0.65 1.18
N THR A 153 -20.02 -1.41 1.43
CA THR A 153 -21.08 -1.03 2.37
C THR A 153 -21.10 -2.01 3.54
N LEU A 154 -20.90 -1.49 4.75
CA LEU A 154 -20.93 -2.27 5.99
C LEU A 154 -22.31 -2.14 6.67
N PRO A 155 -22.76 -3.17 7.42
CA PRO A 155 -23.90 -3.04 8.33
C PRO A 155 -23.79 -1.81 9.22
N LYS A 156 -24.94 -1.24 9.62
CA LYS A 156 -24.99 0.00 10.41
C LYS A 156 -24.36 -0.17 11.80
N ASP A 157 -24.45 -1.36 12.35
CA ASP A 157 -23.99 -1.77 13.67
C ASP A 157 -22.51 -2.16 13.71
N THR A 158 -21.86 -2.40 12.57
CA THR A 158 -20.42 -2.64 12.52
C THR A 158 -19.64 -1.41 12.98
N GLU A 159 -18.81 -1.55 14.01
CA GLU A 159 -17.86 -0.52 14.43
C GLU A 159 -16.79 -0.35 13.34
N VAL A 160 -16.45 0.89 12.97
CA VAL A 160 -15.33 1.16 12.05
C VAL A 160 -14.18 1.80 12.84
N ARG A 161 -13.06 1.09 12.94
CA ARG A 161 -11.84 1.56 13.61
C ARG A 161 -10.85 2.08 12.59
N VAL A 162 -10.50 3.35 12.72
CA VAL A 162 -9.51 4.00 11.86
C VAL A 162 -8.17 4.01 12.57
N TRP A 163 -7.15 3.44 11.93
CA TRP A 163 -5.78 3.39 12.42
C TRP A 163 -4.93 4.41 11.69
N ASP A 164 -4.60 5.51 12.36
CA ASP A 164 -3.73 6.54 11.80
C ASP A 164 -2.25 6.26 12.14
N SER A 165 -1.45 6.06 11.10
CA SER A 165 -0.03 5.72 11.17
C SER A 165 0.81 6.97 11.45
N THR A 166 0.70 7.49 12.67
CA THR A 166 1.32 8.75 13.12
C THR A 166 2.70 8.56 13.76
N ALA A 167 3.09 7.32 14.04
CA ALA A 167 4.38 6.94 14.60
C ALA A 167 5.07 5.89 13.71
N GLU A 168 6.02 5.13 14.25
CA GLU A 168 6.71 4.08 13.49
C GLU A 168 5.96 2.76 13.39
N THR A 169 4.86 2.59 14.15
CA THR A 169 3.97 1.43 13.98
C THR A 169 3.38 1.42 12.57
N ARG A 170 3.35 0.23 11.96
CA ARG A 170 2.66 -0.04 10.70
C ARG A 170 1.55 -1.04 10.95
N TYR A 171 0.43 -0.87 10.26
CA TYR A 171 -0.75 -1.72 10.45
C TYR A 171 -1.01 -2.58 9.22
N LEU A 172 -1.33 -3.84 9.45
CA LEU A 172 -1.85 -4.76 8.44
C LEU A 172 -3.25 -5.19 8.88
N VAL A 173 -4.27 -4.94 8.06
CA VAL A 173 -5.60 -5.48 8.34
C VAL A 173 -5.60 -6.97 8.05
N LEU A 174 -6.08 -7.77 9.00
CA LEU A 174 -6.41 -9.18 8.81
C LEU A 174 -7.90 -9.26 8.42
N PRO A 175 -8.24 -9.36 7.11
CA PRO A 175 -9.63 -9.44 6.69
C PRO A 175 -10.28 -10.75 7.14
N MET A 176 -11.61 -10.76 7.20
CA MET A 176 -12.36 -11.99 7.45
C MET A 176 -12.24 -12.95 6.27
N ARG A 177 -12.11 -14.25 6.56
CA ARG A 177 -12.15 -15.32 5.56
C ARG A 177 -13.54 -15.36 4.91
N PRO A 178 -13.64 -15.28 3.57
CA PRO A 178 -14.91 -15.47 2.86
C PRO A 178 -15.50 -16.86 3.11
N GLY A 179 -16.83 -16.94 3.24
CA GLY A 179 -17.53 -18.23 3.29
C GLY A 179 -17.43 -19.00 1.98
N GLY A 180 -17.67 -20.31 2.00
CA GLY A 180 -17.56 -21.16 0.80
C GLY A 180 -16.11 -21.47 0.40
N THR A 181 -15.17 -21.24 1.32
CA THR A 181 -13.74 -21.54 1.14
C THR A 181 -13.27 -22.70 2.02
N GLU A 182 -14.20 -23.46 2.62
CA GLU A 182 -13.90 -24.58 3.49
C GLU A 182 -13.03 -25.62 2.76
N GLY A 183 -11.97 -26.10 3.42
CA GLY A 183 -11.04 -27.08 2.85
C GLY A 183 -10.11 -26.55 1.75
N TRP A 184 -10.17 -25.26 1.39
CA TRP A 184 -9.21 -24.68 0.43
C TRP A 184 -7.80 -24.68 0.99
N SER A 185 -6.81 -24.85 0.10
CA SER A 185 -5.40 -24.73 0.46
C SER A 185 -5.03 -23.28 0.78
N GLU A 186 -3.92 -23.09 1.48
CA GLU A 186 -3.41 -21.75 1.81
C GLU A 186 -3.14 -20.93 0.55
N GLU A 187 -2.60 -21.54 -0.50
CA GLU A 187 -2.30 -20.86 -1.77
C GLU A 187 -3.56 -20.31 -2.42
N LYS A 188 -4.61 -21.14 -2.49
CA LYS A 188 -5.89 -20.75 -3.08
C LYS A 188 -6.61 -19.68 -2.26
N LEU A 189 -6.42 -19.69 -0.94
CA LEU A 189 -6.94 -18.64 -0.06
C LEU A 189 -6.20 -17.31 -0.25
N ALA A 190 -4.88 -17.34 -0.48
CA ALA A 190 -4.09 -16.14 -0.72
C ALA A 190 -4.56 -15.38 -1.97
N GLU A 191 -5.06 -16.07 -2.99
CA GLU A 191 -5.65 -15.46 -4.20
C GLU A 191 -6.87 -14.58 -3.91
N LEU A 192 -7.58 -14.81 -2.79
CA LEU A 192 -8.73 -14.01 -2.39
C LEU A 192 -8.34 -12.74 -1.62
N VAL A 193 -7.09 -12.66 -1.16
CA VAL A 193 -6.59 -11.54 -0.35
C VAL A 193 -6.01 -10.48 -1.29
N ASN A 194 -6.78 -9.42 -1.52
CA ASN A 194 -6.33 -8.28 -2.30
C ASN A 194 -5.73 -7.18 -1.40
N ARG A 195 -4.96 -6.28 -2.01
CA ARG A 195 -4.32 -5.14 -1.31
C ARG A 195 -5.33 -4.33 -0.51
N ASP A 196 -6.47 -4.00 -1.10
CA ASP A 196 -7.46 -3.13 -0.48
C ASP A 196 -8.08 -3.77 0.77
N SER A 197 -8.25 -5.11 0.78
CA SER A 197 -8.69 -5.86 1.96
C SER A 197 -7.68 -5.83 3.11
N MET A 198 -6.39 -5.69 2.83
CA MET A 198 -5.31 -5.58 3.82
C MET A 198 -5.04 -4.14 4.27
N ILE A 199 -5.54 -3.14 3.54
CA ILE A 199 -5.62 -1.73 3.99
C ILE A 199 -6.92 -1.51 4.78
N GLY A 200 -7.96 -2.29 4.48
CA GLY A 200 -9.31 -2.15 5.02
C GLY A 200 -10.22 -1.25 4.18
N THR A 201 -9.83 -0.88 2.96
CA THR A 201 -10.70 -0.19 1.99
C THR A 201 -11.56 -1.14 1.17
N GLY A 202 -11.21 -2.43 1.16
CA GLY A 202 -11.91 -3.51 0.46
C GLY A 202 -12.27 -4.66 1.40
N LEU A 203 -12.99 -5.65 0.86
CA LEU A 203 -13.14 -6.97 1.47
C LEU A 203 -12.31 -7.98 0.69
N ALA A 204 -11.98 -9.11 1.32
CA ALA A 204 -11.43 -10.25 0.59
C ALA A 204 -12.41 -10.70 -0.51
N SER A 205 -11.88 -11.09 -1.67
CA SER A 205 -12.67 -11.50 -2.81
C SER A 205 -13.54 -12.71 -2.47
N GLN A 206 -14.79 -12.71 -2.90
CA GLN A 206 -15.66 -13.86 -2.73
C GLN A 206 -15.31 -14.95 -3.75
N PRO A 207 -15.39 -16.24 -3.39
CA PRO A 207 -15.20 -17.33 -4.35
C PRO A 207 -16.06 -17.14 -5.60
N GLY A 208 -15.47 -17.33 -6.78
CA GLY A 208 -16.18 -17.24 -8.07
C GLY A 208 -16.41 -15.83 -8.61
N LYS A 209 -16.01 -14.78 -7.89
CA LYS A 209 -15.80 -13.44 -8.47
C LYS A 209 -14.34 -13.33 -8.90
N ALA A 210 -14.09 -13.12 -10.20
CA ALA A 210 -12.78 -12.76 -10.67
C ALA A 210 -12.38 -11.39 -10.08
N SER A 211 -11.14 -11.29 -9.61
CA SER A 211 -10.51 -10.04 -9.17
C SER A 211 -10.32 -9.05 -10.32
#